data_AF-A0A950QGU4-F1
#
_entry.id   AF-A0A950QGU4-F1
#
_cell.length_a   1.000
_cell.length_b   1.000
_cell.length_c   1.000
_cell.angle_alpha   90.00
_cell.angle_beta   90.00
_cell.angle_gamma   90.00
#
_symmetry.space_group_name_H-M   'P 1'
#
loop_
_entity.id
_entity.type
_entity.pdbx_description
1 polymer ?
#
loop_
_entity_poly.entity_id
_entity_poly.type
_entity_poly.pdbx_seq_one_letter_code
_entity_poly.pdbx_strand_id
1 'polypeptide(L)'
;VRWRIKRETNDELRQRFVGVTVPQAEAIGLRVPDPALTWNDERGSYDFGAIDWEEFYAVVRGEGPVAKERTQARVKAWEDGAWVREAAVAHASKRALKMAAE
;
A
#
# COMPACT_ATOMS: atom_id res chain seq x y z
N VAL A 1 19.87 -3.25 -1.00
CA VAL A 1 20.44 -2.13 -0.19
C VAL A 1 21.61 -1.42 -0.89
N ARG A 2 22.35 -2.08 -1.79
CA ARG A 2 23.57 -1.56 -2.45
C ARG A 2 23.46 -0.13 -3.01
N TRP A 3 22.34 0.25 -3.59
CA TRP A 3 22.11 1.60 -4.14
C TRP A 3 21.33 2.54 -3.20
N ARG A 4 21.09 2.12 -1.96
CA ARG A 4 20.40 2.89 -0.90
C ARG A 4 18.98 3.37 -1.24
N ILE A 5 18.34 2.84 -2.30
CA ILE A 5 16.89 2.99 -2.53
C ILE A 5 16.10 2.44 -1.34
N LYS A 6 16.52 1.27 -0.85
CA LYS A 6 16.05 0.65 0.38
C LYS A 6 17.19 0.68 1.39
N ARG A 7 16.96 1.27 2.57
CA ARG A 7 17.96 1.46 3.63
C ARG A 7 18.00 0.32 4.65
N GLU A 8 16.87 -0.32 4.88
CA GLU A 8 16.68 -1.44 5.81
C GLU A 8 15.97 -2.58 5.08
N THR A 9 16.11 -3.83 5.51
CA THR A 9 15.45 -4.98 4.88
C THR A 9 13.93 -4.98 5.14
N ASN A 10 13.18 -5.84 4.45
CA ASN A 10 11.73 -5.93 4.67
C ASN A 10 11.45 -6.49 6.07
N ASP A 11 12.27 -7.46 6.50
CA ASP A 11 12.11 -8.12 7.79
C ASP A 11 12.53 -7.19 8.94
N GLU A 12 13.57 -6.37 8.78
CA GLU A 12 13.92 -5.32 9.75
C GLU A 12 12.77 -4.33 9.97
N LEU A 13 12.17 -3.86 8.88
CA LEU A 13 11.02 -2.94 8.95
C LEU A 13 9.80 -3.61 9.57
N ARG A 14 9.52 -4.88 9.22
CA ARG A 14 8.42 -5.66 9.79
C ARG A 14 8.61 -5.88 11.29
N GLN A 15 9.80 -6.27 11.72
CA GLN A 15 10.12 -6.49 13.13
C GLN A 15 9.93 -5.21 13.95
N ARG A 16 10.39 -4.08 13.43
CA ARG A 16 10.18 -2.77 14.07
C ARG A 16 8.70 -2.42 14.15
N PHE A 17 7.95 -2.64 13.08
CA PHE A 17 6.51 -2.39 13.05
C PHE A 17 5.77 -3.21 14.12
N VAL A 18 6.05 -4.51 14.22
CA VAL A 18 5.46 -5.37 15.27
C VAL A 18 5.82 -4.86 16.66
N GLY A 19 7.10 -4.53 16.89
CA GLY A 19 7.57 -4.01 18.18
C GLY A 19 6.86 -2.73 18.64
N VAL A 20 6.51 -1.84 17.70
CA VAL A 20 5.78 -0.60 18.01
C VAL A 20 4.27 -0.85 18.15
N THR A 21 3.71 -1.75 17.33
CA THR A 21 2.26 -1.89 17.19
C THR A 21 1.64 -2.78 18.26
N VAL A 22 2.34 -3.83 18.72
CA VAL A 22 1.79 -4.73 19.76
C VAL A 22 1.46 -3.97 21.06
N PRO A 23 2.36 -3.14 21.62
CA PRO A 23 2.04 -2.33 22.80
C PRO A 23 0.90 -1.33 22.56
N GLN A 24 0.78 -0.79 21.34
CA GLN A 24 -0.32 0.10 20.98
C GLN A 24 -1.67 -0.63 20.97
N ALA A 25 -1.71 -1.84 20.42
CA ALA A 25 -2.90 -2.68 20.42
C ALA A 25 -3.33 -3.04 21.85
N GLU A 26 -2.37 -3.42 22.70
CA GLU A 26 -2.61 -3.71 24.12
C GLU A 26 -3.14 -2.48 24.86
N ALA A 27 -2.57 -1.29 24.61
CA ALA A 27 -2.99 -0.04 25.22
C ALA A 27 -4.45 0.34 24.90
N ILE A 28 -4.99 -0.11 23.76
CA ILE A 28 -6.39 0.08 23.37
C ILE A 28 -7.27 -1.15 23.65
N GLY A 29 -6.75 -2.15 24.36
CA GLY A 29 -7.48 -3.37 24.74
C GLY A 29 -7.74 -4.34 23.59
N LEU A 30 -6.99 -4.24 22.49
CA LEU A 30 -7.05 -5.21 21.38
C LEU A 30 -6.04 -6.33 21.57
N ARG A 31 -6.38 -7.52 21.05
CA ARG A 31 -5.48 -8.66 20.96
C ARG A 31 -5.10 -8.89 19.51
N VAL A 32 -3.79 -9.00 19.25
CA VAL A 32 -3.28 -9.37 17.92
C VAL A 32 -3.62 -10.84 17.64
N PRO A 33 -4.21 -11.17 16.47
CA PRO A 33 -4.66 -12.53 16.16
C PRO A 33 -3.49 -13.42 15.69
N ASP A 34 -2.46 -13.55 16.53
CA ASP A 34 -1.31 -14.43 16.29
C ASP A 34 -1.02 -15.25 17.56
N PRO A 35 -1.31 -16.57 17.56
CA PRO A 35 -1.04 -17.44 18.70
C PRO A 35 0.44 -17.59 19.05
N ALA A 36 1.35 -17.39 18.09
CA ALA A 36 2.80 -17.50 18.30
C ALA A 36 3.44 -16.19 18.76
N LEU A 37 2.66 -15.12 18.87
CA LEU A 37 3.16 -13.81 19.28
C LEU A 37 3.58 -13.83 20.75
N THR A 38 4.88 -13.64 21.00
CA THR A 38 5.42 -13.55 22.36
C THR A 38 6.57 -12.55 22.43
N TRP A 39 6.69 -11.86 23.56
CA TRP A 39 7.88 -11.08 23.86
C TRP A 39 9.07 -12.02 24.09
N ASN A 40 10.21 -11.72 23.49
CA ASN A 40 11.46 -12.43 23.67
C ASN A 40 12.49 -11.50 24.33
N ASP A 41 12.76 -11.74 25.62
CA ASP A 41 13.67 -10.93 26.43
C ASP A 41 15.13 -10.98 25.93
N GLU A 42 15.59 -12.12 25.40
CA GLU A 42 16.96 -12.25 24.89
C GLU A 42 17.19 -11.43 23.61
N ARG A 43 16.17 -11.35 22.76
CA ARG A 43 16.22 -10.58 21.51
C ARG A 43 15.80 -9.12 21.67
N GLY A 44 15.14 -8.79 22.78
CA GLY A 44 14.52 -7.47 22.99
C GLY A 44 13.45 -7.14 21.95
N SER A 45 12.73 -8.15 21.45
CA SER A 45 11.73 -7.99 20.39
C SER A 45 10.65 -9.07 20.46
N TYR A 46 9.52 -8.86 19.78
CA TYR A 46 8.47 -9.87 19.67
C TYR A 46 8.81 -10.93 18.62
N ASP A 47 8.71 -12.20 18.99
CA ASP A 47 8.61 -13.30 18.04
C ASP A 47 7.16 -13.39 17.56
N PHE A 48 6.95 -13.58 16.25
CA PHE A 48 5.62 -13.67 15.63
C PHE A 48 5.56 -14.87 14.67
N GLY A 49 4.35 -15.32 14.37
CA GLY A 49 4.06 -16.50 13.56
C GLY A 49 4.50 -16.38 12.10
N ALA A 50 4.49 -17.52 11.41
CA ALA A 50 4.78 -17.56 9.99
C ALA A 50 3.71 -16.80 9.19
N ILE A 51 4.16 -16.02 8.20
CA ILE A 51 3.28 -15.36 7.25
C ILE A 51 2.80 -16.37 6.23
N ASP A 52 1.51 -16.32 5.88
CA ASP A 52 0.99 -17.01 4.72
C ASP A 52 1.52 -16.35 3.44
N TRP A 53 2.64 -16.86 2.95
CA TRP A 53 3.27 -16.37 1.74
C TRP A 53 2.50 -16.77 0.47
N GLU A 54 1.73 -17.86 0.51
CA GLU A 54 0.91 -18.28 -0.63
C GLU A 54 -0.22 -17.27 -0.86
N GLU A 55 -0.94 -16.91 0.20
CA GLU A 55 -1.96 -15.86 0.17
C GLU A 55 -1.34 -14.53 -0.29
N PHE A 56 -0.20 -14.13 0.30
CA PHE A 56 0.47 -12.89 -0.07
C PHE A 56 0.75 -12.82 -1.58
N TYR A 57 1.31 -13.87 -2.17
CA TYR A 57 1.60 -13.88 -3.60
C TYR A 57 0.35 -13.97 -4.47
N ALA A 58 -0.72 -14.65 -4.03
CA ALA A 58 -2.02 -14.61 -4.71
C ALA A 58 -2.57 -13.18 -4.77
N VAL A 59 -2.54 -12.45 -3.65
CA VAL A 59 -2.96 -11.04 -3.59
C VAL A 59 -2.11 -10.17 -4.52
N VAL A 60 -0.78 -10.32 -4.52
CA VAL A 60 0.12 -9.57 -5.40
C VAL A 60 -0.18 -9.84 -6.88
N ARG A 61 -0.58 -11.06 -7.26
CA ARG A 61 -1.01 -11.39 -8.63
C ARG A 61 -2.40 -10.85 -9.00
N GLY A 62 -3.11 -10.24 -8.06
CA GLY A 62 -4.47 -9.74 -8.28
C GLY A 62 -5.55 -10.80 -8.11
N GLU A 63 -5.25 -11.91 -7.43
CA GLU A 63 -6.22 -12.95 -7.04
C GLU A 63 -6.81 -12.67 -5.64
N GLY A 64 -6.46 -11.53 -5.03
CA GLY A 64 -6.97 -11.13 -3.74
C GLY A 64 -8.46 -10.78 -3.75
N PRO A 65 -9.11 -10.76 -2.56
CA PRO A 65 -10.56 -10.72 -2.41
C PRO A 65 -11.25 -9.48 -3.02
N VAL A 66 -10.49 -8.40 -3.26
CA VAL A 66 -11.03 -7.14 -3.81
C VAL A 66 -10.24 -6.64 -5.02
N ALA A 67 -9.33 -7.44 -5.57
CA ALA A 67 -8.40 -7.00 -6.60
C ALA A 67 -9.11 -6.63 -7.92
N LYS A 68 -10.13 -7.41 -8.28
CA LYS A 68 -10.94 -7.18 -9.48
C LYS A 68 -11.76 -5.89 -9.35
N GLU A 69 -12.44 -5.70 -8.22
CA GLU A 69 -13.28 -4.54 -7.93
C GLU A 69 -12.45 -3.26 -7.92
N ARG A 70 -11.26 -3.28 -7.30
CA ARG A 70 -10.33 -2.14 -7.28
C ARG A 70 -9.89 -1.75 -8.68
N THR A 71 -9.51 -2.73 -9.49
CA THR A 71 -9.07 -2.50 -10.88
C THR A 71 -10.21 -1.95 -11.72
N GLN A 72 -11.39 -2.58 -11.66
CA GLN A 72 -12.57 -2.13 -12.39
C GLN A 72 -13.01 -0.73 -12.00
N ALA A 73 -13.00 -0.39 -10.71
CA ALA A 73 -13.34 0.95 -10.24
C ALA A 73 -12.39 2.01 -10.84
N ARG A 74 -11.09 1.71 -10.93
CA ARG A 74 -10.11 2.64 -11.52
C ARG A 74 -10.23 2.72 -13.03
N VAL A 75 -10.40 1.59 -13.72
CA VAL A 75 -10.66 1.56 -15.17
C VAL A 75 -11.91 2.36 -15.51
N LYS A 76 -13.02 2.10 -14.80
CA LYS A 76 -14.28 2.82 -14.99
C LYS A 76 -14.12 4.33 -14.78
N ALA A 77 -13.48 4.75 -13.68
CA ALA A 77 -13.24 6.17 -13.43
C ALA A 77 -12.36 6.82 -14.51
N TRP A 78 -11.42 6.07 -15.10
CA TRP A 78 -10.61 6.54 -16.21
C TRP A 78 -11.41 6.64 -17.51
N GLU A 79 -12.16 5.62 -17.86
CA GLU A 79 -12.97 5.57 -19.08
C GLU A 79 -14.12 6.60 -19.05
N ASP A 80 -14.94 6.58 -17.99
CA ASP A 80 -16.05 7.51 -17.82
C ASP A 80 -15.55 8.97 -17.73
N GLY A 81 -14.34 9.18 -17.22
CA GLY A 81 -13.70 10.49 -17.11
C GLY A 81 -12.97 10.96 -18.38
N ALA A 82 -12.99 10.19 -19.48
CA ALA A 82 -12.27 10.53 -20.70
C ALA A 82 -12.66 11.89 -21.26
N TRP A 83 -13.97 12.17 -21.33
CA TRP A 83 -14.48 13.43 -21.85
C TRP A 83 -13.99 14.65 -21.05
N VAL A 84 -13.77 14.52 -19.74
CA VAL A 84 -13.24 15.60 -18.91
C VAL A 84 -11.80 15.91 -19.29
N ARG A 85 -10.98 14.86 -19.49
CA ARG A 85 -9.58 15.02 -19.91
C ARG A 85 -9.51 15.63 -21.31
N GLU A 86 -10.34 15.18 -22.23
CA GLU A 86 -10.43 15.73 -23.58
C GLU A 86 -10.88 17.19 -23.58
N ALA A 87 -11.90 17.53 -22.78
CA ALA A 87 -12.38 18.90 -22.63
C ALA A 87 -11.30 19.82 -22.04
N ALA A 88 -10.56 19.35 -21.04
CA ALA A 88 -9.46 20.09 -20.43
C ALA A 88 -8.34 20.38 -21.44
N VAL A 89 -7.94 19.37 -22.22
CA VAL A 89 -6.94 19.52 -23.29
C VAL A 89 -7.42 20.53 -24.34
N ALA A 90 -8.65 20.38 -24.84
CA ALA A 90 -9.21 21.27 -25.86
C ALA A 90 -9.33 22.72 -25.36
N HIS A 91 -9.73 22.93 -24.10
CA HIS A 91 -9.79 24.25 -23.49
C HIS A 91 -8.40 24.90 -23.38
N ALA A 92 -7.41 24.14 -22.90
CA ALA A 92 -6.03 24.61 -22.78
C ALA A 92 -5.44 24.99 -24.15
N SER A 93 -5.67 24.19 -25.19
CA SER A 93 -5.21 24.50 -26.56
C SER A 93 -5.84 25.80 -27.09
N LYS A 94 -7.14 26.01 -26.89
CA LYS A 94 -7.81 27.26 -27.28
C LYS A 94 -7.22 28.48 -26.57
N ARG A 95 -6.96 28.36 -25.26
CA ARG A 95 -6.33 29.41 -24.45
C ARG A 95 -4.93 29.75 -24.93
N ALA A 96 -4.11 28.73 -25.22
CA ALA A 96 -2.75 28.91 -25.74
C ALA A 96 -2.74 29.62 -27.10
N LEU A 97 -3.63 29.24 -28.03
CA LEU A 97 -3.76 29.91 -29.32
C LEU A 97 -4.18 31.38 -29.17
N LYS A 98 -5.12 31.67 -28.27
CA LYS A 98 -5.53 33.05 -27.99
C LYS A 98 -4.36 33.89 -27.47
N MET A 99 -3.59 33.36 -26.52
CA MET A 99 -2.43 34.06 -25.97
C MET A 99 -1.31 34.26 -27.00
N ALA A 100 -1.13 33.35 -27.96
CA ALA A 100 -0.12 33.47 -29.01
C ALA A 100 -0.50 34.47 -30.13
N ALA A 101 -1.79 34.80 -30.23
CA ALA A 101 -2.32 35.77 -31.19
C ALA A 101 -2.43 37.19 -30.63
N GLU A 102 -2.22 37.37 -29.32
CA GLU A 102 -2.11 38.65 -28.60
C GLU A 102 -0.63 39.09 -28.53
#